data_AF-A0A7X6YW28-F1
#
_entry.id   AF-A0A7X6YW28-F1
#
_cell.length_a   1.000
_cell.length_b   1.000
_cell.length_c   1.000
_cell.angle_alpha   90.00
_cell.angle_beta   90.00
_cell.angle_gamma   90.00
#
_symmetry.space_group_name_H-M   'P 1'
#
loop_
_entity.id
_entity.type
_entity.pdbx_description
1 polymer ?
#
loop_
_entity_poly.entity_id
_entity_poly.type
_entity_poly.pdbx_seq_one_letter_code
_entity_poly.pdbx_strand_id
1 'polypeptide(L)'
;PELALERFKGLLTRSVKRSVTLKPLHAVDRNYNFAAAVIGNSQATITSALTLADADHEVLRFGTAEQPLTDLVDHANIHNFPDWNVKGIKGTLGDFQILIEADGHEQVLRAGTVILGEKARRRIAYTHQEGLPSCTVEPVLQQRGVTGVPFAYPCATSVPGLYLAEPTDINVSKLKKGTAAAVMVAAAMPRGPRQSKGFTAAIDEKLCRGCGRCTTACLYHAMTLQPNGVGGWRAQVDEALCKGCGNCISVCPTGAADSPFRNRLFLEQALEELLTRESAHE
;
A
#
# COMPACT_ATOMS: atom_id res chain seq x y z
N PRO A 1 35.33 16.03 20.87
CA PRO A 1 34.18 16.37 21.74
C PRO A 1 33.53 17.71 21.36
N GLU A 2 34.33 18.77 21.25
CA GLU A 2 33.86 20.13 20.90
C GLU A 2 33.19 20.20 19.53
N LEU A 3 33.82 19.66 18.48
CA LEU A 3 33.23 19.57 17.13
C LEU A 3 31.89 18.82 17.12
N ALA A 4 31.73 17.80 17.96
CA ALA A 4 30.47 17.06 18.06
C ALA A 4 29.37 17.92 18.72
N LEU A 5 29.73 18.66 19.77
CA LEU A 5 28.83 19.60 20.45
C LEU A 5 28.40 20.74 19.52
N GLU A 6 29.33 21.30 18.74
CA GLU A 6 29.06 22.33 17.73
C GLU A 6 28.10 21.82 16.65
N ARG A 7 28.36 20.64 16.07
CA ARG A 7 27.47 20.02 15.09
C ARG A 7 26.08 19.74 15.66
N PHE A 8 26.01 19.28 16.90
CA PHE A 8 24.75 19.03 17.60
C PHE A 8 23.94 20.33 17.79
N LYS A 9 24.58 21.42 18.23
CA LYS A 9 23.95 22.75 18.30
C LYS A 9 23.43 23.21 16.95
N GLY A 10 24.21 23.04 15.88
CA GLY A 10 23.77 23.36 14.52
C GLY A 10 22.54 22.53 14.07
N LEU A 11 22.50 21.23 14.40
CA LEU A 11 21.33 20.38 14.11
C LEU A 11 20.07 20.85 14.87
N LEU A 12 20.22 21.22 16.14
CA LEU A 12 19.13 21.76 16.94
C LEU A 12 18.62 23.08 16.37
N THR A 13 19.51 24.04 16.09
CA THR A 13 19.13 25.35 15.53
C THR A 13 18.37 25.21 14.22
N ARG A 14 18.83 24.35 13.30
CA ARG A 14 18.12 24.09 12.03
C ARG A 14 16.76 23.44 12.26
N SER A 15 16.66 22.50 13.19
CA SER A 15 15.39 21.85 13.54
C SER A 15 14.38 22.83 14.13
N VAL A 16 14.82 23.74 14.99
CA VAL A 16 14.00 24.80 15.59
C VAL A 16 13.58 25.84 14.54
N LYS A 17 14.50 26.33 13.71
CA LYS A 17 14.14 27.24 12.61
C LYS A 17 13.11 26.63 11.67
N ARG A 18 13.23 25.33 11.39
CA ARG A 18 12.29 24.58 10.56
C ARG A 18 10.91 24.45 11.18
N SER A 19 10.79 24.33 12.51
CA SER A 19 9.49 24.13 13.14
C SER A 19 8.51 25.29 12.88
N VAL A 20 9.05 26.50 12.63
CA VAL A 20 8.29 27.72 12.31
C VAL A 20 7.59 27.64 10.95
N THR A 21 8.13 26.89 9.99
CA THR A 21 7.58 26.79 8.63
C THR A 21 6.81 25.49 8.38
N LEU A 22 6.64 24.66 9.42
CA LEU A 22 5.84 23.45 9.31
C LEU A 22 4.38 23.80 9.04
N LYS A 23 3.83 23.18 8.00
CA LYS A 23 2.42 23.29 7.65
C LYS A 23 1.63 22.15 8.30
N PRO A 24 0.37 22.39 8.70
CA PRO A 24 -0.50 21.32 9.16
C PRO A 24 -0.67 20.28 8.05
N LEU A 25 -0.70 19.01 8.44
CA LEU A 25 -0.99 17.92 7.52
C LEU A 25 -2.50 17.77 7.43
N HIS A 26 -3.05 17.79 6.22
CA HIS A 26 -4.48 17.58 6.02
C HIS A 26 -4.82 16.11 6.27
N ALA A 27 -5.86 15.87 7.07
CA ALA A 27 -6.53 14.59 7.12
C ALA A 27 -7.23 14.39 5.77
N VAL A 28 -6.90 13.32 5.07
CA VAL A 28 -7.64 12.95 3.85
C VAL A 28 -8.72 11.99 4.29
N ASP A 29 -9.98 12.39 4.16
CA ASP A 29 -11.11 11.49 4.35
C ASP A 29 -11.07 10.41 3.27
N ARG A 30 -11.11 9.15 3.71
CA ARG A 30 -11.17 7.99 2.81
C ARG A 30 -12.46 7.25 3.04
N ASN A 31 -13.13 6.89 1.95
CA ASN A 31 -14.09 5.81 1.98
C ASN A 31 -13.30 4.51 2.17
N TYR A 32 -13.34 3.98 3.38
CA TYR A 32 -12.68 2.75 3.75
C TYR A 32 -13.74 1.66 3.89
N ASN A 33 -13.61 0.59 3.13
CA ASN A 33 -14.41 -0.61 3.35
C ASN A 33 -13.80 -1.40 4.52
N PHE A 34 -14.59 -1.72 5.55
CA PHE A 34 -14.07 -2.36 6.77
C PHE A 34 -14.12 -3.90 6.72
N ALA A 35 -14.63 -4.48 5.63
CA ALA A 35 -14.64 -5.92 5.44
C ALA A 35 -13.29 -6.44 4.93
N ALA A 36 -12.89 -7.62 5.39
CA ALA A 36 -11.78 -8.38 4.83
C ALA A 36 -12.30 -9.41 3.83
N ALA A 37 -11.68 -9.52 2.66
CA ALA A 37 -11.88 -10.68 1.82
C ALA A 37 -10.84 -11.75 2.08
N VAL A 38 -11.28 -13.00 2.23
CA VAL A 38 -10.42 -14.16 2.40
C VAL A 38 -10.70 -15.14 1.27
N ILE A 39 -9.70 -15.32 0.40
CA ILE A 39 -9.87 -16.06 -0.84
C ILE A 39 -9.06 -17.35 -0.77
N GLY A 40 -9.75 -18.48 -0.81
CA GLY A 40 -9.18 -19.81 -0.78
C GLY A 40 -9.84 -20.72 0.26
N ASN A 41 -9.56 -22.02 0.11
CA ASN A 41 -10.16 -23.08 0.89
C ASN A 41 -9.10 -23.95 1.62
N SER A 42 -8.07 -23.33 2.16
CA SER A 42 -7.06 -24.00 2.99
C SER A 42 -7.31 -23.79 4.47
N GLN A 43 -6.72 -24.65 5.31
CA GLN A 43 -6.77 -24.49 6.76
C GLN A 43 -6.29 -23.09 7.22
N ALA A 44 -5.29 -22.52 6.55
CA ALA A 44 -4.78 -21.20 6.90
C ALA A 44 -5.78 -20.10 6.55
N THR A 45 -6.45 -20.16 5.40
CA THR A 45 -7.49 -19.21 5.03
C THR A 45 -8.71 -19.32 5.94
N ILE A 46 -9.14 -20.53 6.30
CA ILE A 46 -10.23 -20.75 7.27
C ILE A 46 -9.87 -20.13 8.63
N THR A 47 -8.66 -20.41 9.12
CA THR A 47 -8.17 -19.87 10.39
C THR A 47 -8.08 -18.34 10.34
N SER A 48 -7.65 -17.77 9.21
CA SER A 48 -7.58 -16.33 9.03
C SER A 48 -8.96 -15.69 9.15
N ALA A 49 -9.96 -16.28 8.50
CA ALA A 49 -11.34 -15.79 8.53
C ALA A 49 -11.93 -15.85 9.94
N LEU A 50 -11.80 -16.99 10.63
CA LEU A 50 -12.26 -17.14 12.01
C LEU A 50 -11.59 -16.14 12.94
N THR A 51 -10.26 -16.02 12.87
CA THR A 51 -9.51 -15.09 13.74
C THR A 51 -9.94 -13.64 13.53
N LEU A 52 -10.22 -13.24 12.29
CA LEU A 52 -10.73 -11.89 11.98
C LEU A 52 -12.15 -11.69 12.50
N ALA A 53 -13.01 -12.68 12.29
CA ALA A 53 -14.40 -12.63 12.68
C ALA A 53 -14.59 -12.60 14.21
N ASP A 54 -13.78 -13.38 14.95
CA ASP A 54 -13.67 -13.37 16.41
C ASP A 54 -13.16 -12.00 16.93
N ALA A 55 -12.41 -11.27 16.11
CA ALA A 55 -11.93 -9.91 16.38
C ALA A 55 -12.89 -8.82 15.87
N ASP A 56 -14.14 -9.18 15.57
CA ASP A 56 -15.23 -8.29 15.14
C ASP A 56 -15.01 -7.62 13.77
N HIS A 57 -14.26 -8.27 12.88
CA HIS A 57 -14.18 -7.86 11.48
C HIS A 57 -15.19 -8.64 10.63
N GLU A 58 -15.90 -7.93 9.75
CA GLU A 58 -16.69 -8.56 8.69
C GLU A 58 -15.77 -9.26 7.68
N VAL A 59 -16.07 -10.51 7.34
CA VAL A 59 -15.25 -11.32 6.45
C VAL A 59 -16.07 -11.85 5.27
N LEU A 60 -15.63 -11.56 4.05
CA LEU A 60 -16.17 -12.10 2.82
C LEU A 60 -15.29 -13.28 2.36
N ARG A 61 -15.81 -14.50 2.36
CA ARG A 61 -15.08 -15.71 1.97
C ARG A 61 -15.43 -16.18 0.57
N PHE A 62 -14.41 -16.42 -0.25
CA PHE A 62 -14.57 -16.89 -1.63
C PHE A 62 -13.68 -18.09 -1.92
N GLY A 63 -14.17 -18.94 -2.83
CA GLY A 63 -13.36 -19.97 -3.49
C GLY A 63 -12.67 -19.45 -4.76
N THR A 64 -12.04 -20.39 -5.47
CA THR A 64 -11.66 -20.21 -6.88
C THR A 64 -12.34 -21.29 -7.71
N ALA A 65 -12.38 -21.14 -9.04
CA ALA A 65 -13.02 -22.11 -9.92
C ALA A 65 -12.49 -23.55 -9.71
N GLU A 66 -11.20 -23.71 -9.42
CA GLU A 66 -10.58 -25.02 -9.16
C GLU A 66 -10.62 -25.45 -7.69
N GLN A 67 -10.91 -24.52 -6.77
CA GLN A 67 -11.12 -24.79 -5.36
C GLN A 67 -12.34 -24.03 -4.85
N PRO A 68 -13.56 -24.50 -5.20
CA PRO A 68 -14.78 -23.95 -4.68
C PRO A 68 -14.80 -24.02 -3.15
N LEU A 69 -15.59 -23.13 -2.54
CA LEU A 69 -15.74 -23.08 -1.11
C LEU A 69 -16.62 -24.26 -0.66
N THR A 70 -16.00 -25.36 -0.22
CA THR A 70 -16.74 -26.52 0.30
C THR A 70 -16.99 -26.43 1.80
N ASP A 71 -16.03 -25.84 2.52
CA ASP A 71 -16.04 -25.77 3.98
C ASP A 71 -16.62 -24.42 4.40
N LEU A 72 -17.96 -24.38 4.45
CA LEU A 72 -18.70 -23.25 4.97
C LEU A 72 -18.38 -23.08 6.46
N VAL A 73 -18.01 -21.87 6.83
CA VAL A 73 -17.72 -21.54 8.23
C VAL A 73 -18.93 -20.81 8.78
N ASP A 74 -19.52 -21.38 9.82
CA ASP A 74 -20.63 -20.76 10.54
C ASP A 74 -20.11 -19.78 11.59
N HIS A 75 -20.27 -18.49 11.32
CA HIS A 75 -19.93 -17.41 12.22
C HIS A 75 -20.68 -16.13 11.78
N ALA A 76 -21.23 -15.35 12.73
CA ALA A 76 -22.08 -14.19 12.43
C ALA A 76 -21.40 -13.14 11.53
N ASN A 77 -20.11 -12.90 11.73
CA ASN A 77 -19.31 -11.96 10.94
C ASN A 77 -18.68 -12.55 9.66
N ILE A 78 -19.03 -13.79 9.27
CA ILE A 78 -18.49 -14.44 8.06
C ILE A 78 -19.59 -14.64 7.03
N HIS A 79 -19.41 -14.01 5.86
CA HIS A 79 -20.25 -14.20 4.68
C HIS A 79 -19.54 -15.14 3.71
N ASN A 80 -20.08 -16.35 3.56
CA ASN A 80 -19.55 -17.35 2.62
C ASN A 80 -20.22 -17.18 1.25
N PHE A 81 -19.41 -17.13 0.18
CA PHE A 81 -19.88 -17.05 -1.20
C PHE A 81 -19.47 -18.32 -1.97
N PRO A 82 -20.15 -19.47 -1.77
CA PRO A 82 -19.74 -20.74 -2.36
C PRO A 82 -19.92 -20.84 -3.87
N ASP A 83 -20.94 -20.16 -4.40
CA ASP A 83 -21.29 -20.19 -5.82
C ASP A 83 -20.48 -19.19 -6.65
N TRP A 84 -19.72 -18.31 -5.99
CA TRP A 84 -18.95 -17.25 -6.63
C TRP A 84 -17.45 -17.53 -6.59
N ASN A 85 -16.81 -17.37 -7.74
CA ASN A 85 -15.38 -17.60 -7.90
C ASN A 85 -14.66 -16.29 -8.20
N VAL A 86 -13.53 -16.05 -7.54
CA VAL A 86 -12.71 -14.86 -7.82
C VAL A 86 -11.89 -15.06 -9.09
N LYS A 87 -12.04 -14.16 -10.06
CA LYS A 87 -11.22 -14.08 -11.28
C LYS A 87 -10.05 -13.13 -11.17
N GLY A 88 -10.24 -12.03 -10.43
CA GLY A 88 -9.28 -10.94 -10.40
C GLY A 88 -9.45 -10.06 -9.18
N ILE A 89 -8.38 -9.37 -8.82
CA ILE A 89 -8.37 -8.39 -7.74
C ILE A 89 -7.80 -7.09 -8.30
N LYS A 90 -8.42 -5.97 -7.95
CA LYS A 90 -7.94 -4.62 -8.24
C LYS A 90 -7.99 -3.76 -7.00
N GLY A 91 -7.36 -2.59 -7.07
CA GLY A 91 -7.43 -1.60 -5.99
C GLY A 91 -6.39 -1.82 -4.90
N THR A 92 -6.68 -1.34 -3.70
CA THR A 92 -5.66 -1.21 -2.66
C THR A 92 -6.26 -1.16 -1.25
N LEU A 93 -5.41 -1.06 -0.22
CA LEU A 93 -5.81 -0.93 1.19
C LEU A 93 -6.94 0.10 1.37
N GLY A 94 -8.13 -0.40 1.72
CA GLY A 94 -9.36 0.35 1.95
C GLY A 94 -10.40 0.24 0.84
N ASP A 95 -10.01 -0.10 -0.39
CA ASP A 95 -10.89 -0.17 -1.57
C ASP A 95 -10.36 -1.19 -2.59
N PHE A 96 -10.24 -2.45 -2.17
CA PHE A 96 -10.06 -3.55 -3.11
C PHE A 96 -11.38 -3.85 -3.82
N GLN A 97 -11.28 -4.11 -5.11
CA GLN A 97 -12.36 -4.60 -5.97
C GLN A 97 -12.08 -6.05 -6.31
N ILE A 98 -13.00 -6.94 -5.97
CA ILE A 98 -12.89 -8.38 -6.13
C ILE A 98 -13.85 -8.75 -7.27
N LEU A 99 -13.27 -9.13 -8.40
CA LEU A 99 -14.02 -9.54 -9.58
C LEU A 99 -14.43 -11.00 -9.38
N ILE A 100 -15.72 -11.21 -9.21
CA ILE A 100 -16.32 -12.51 -8.95
C ILE A 100 -17.22 -12.91 -10.12
N GLU A 101 -17.29 -14.21 -10.39
CA GLU A 101 -18.18 -14.80 -11.38
C GLU A 101 -18.96 -15.98 -10.78
N ALA A 102 -20.25 -16.06 -11.12
CA ALA A 102 -21.11 -17.22 -10.92
C ALA A 102 -22.02 -17.38 -12.15
N ASP A 103 -22.13 -18.59 -12.71
CA ASP A 103 -23.05 -18.92 -13.81
C ASP A 103 -23.04 -17.94 -15.01
N GLY A 104 -21.86 -17.44 -15.38
CA GLY A 104 -21.68 -16.48 -16.47
C GLY A 104 -22.07 -15.03 -16.13
N HIS A 105 -22.45 -14.75 -14.89
CA HIS A 105 -22.65 -13.40 -14.36
C HIS A 105 -21.39 -12.92 -13.66
N GLU A 106 -20.94 -11.71 -14.01
CA GLU A 106 -19.81 -11.05 -13.34
C GLU A 106 -20.29 -9.95 -12.41
N GLN A 107 -19.68 -9.87 -11.23
CA GLN A 107 -19.92 -8.83 -10.23
C GLN A 107 -18.61 -8.35 -9.61
N VAL A 108 -18.66 -7.17 -8.99
CA VAL A 108 -17.55 -6.60 -8.24
C VAL A 108 -17.99 -6.38 -6.81
N LEU A 109 -17.32 -7.06 -5.87
CA LEU A 109 -17.45 -6.79 -4.44
C LEU A 109 -16.28 -5.95 -3.95
N ARG A 110 -16.53 -5.10 -2.96
CA ARG A 110 -15.50 -4.25 -2.35
C ARG A 110 -15.07 -4.78 -0.99
N ALA A 111 -13.78 -4.69 -0.69
CA ALA A 111 -13.21 -5.04 0.61
C ALA A 111 -12.07 -4.08 0.98
N GLY A 112 -11.81 -3.86 2.26
CA GLY A 112 -10.69 -3.02 2.72
C GLY A 112 -9.34 -3.72 2.60
N THR A 113 -9.34 -5.03 2.77
CA THR A 113 -8.13 -5.85 2.73
C THR A 113 -8.44 -7.20 2.09
N VAL A 114 -7.41 -7.86 1.58
CA VAL A 114 -7.54 -9.18 0.99
C VAL A 114 -6.47 -10.11 1.58
N ILE A 115 -6.87 -11.33 1.95
CA ILE A 115 -6.00 -12.44 2.27
C ILE A 115 -6.14 -13.49 1.16
N LEU A 116 -5.03 -13.83 0.51
CA LEU A 116 -4.97 -14.87 -0.52
C LEU A 116 -4.37 -16.17 0.02
N GLY A 117 -5.03 -17.29 -0.24
CA GLY A 117 -4.42 -18.62 -0.14
C GLY A 117 -3.38 -18.86 -1.24
N GLU A 118 -2.44 -19.78 -1.01
CA GLU A 118 -1.31 -20.02 -1.95
C GLU A 118 -1.75 -20.46 -3.34
N LYS A 119 -2.81 -21.28 -3.45
CA LYS A 119 -3.34 -21.72 -4.75
C LYS A 119 -4.01 -20.57 -5.50
N ALA A 120 -4.80 -19.76 -4.79
CA ALA A 120 -5.46 -18.57 -5.34
C ALA A 120 -4.42 -17.55 -5.85
N ARG A 121 -3.34 -17.32 -5.10
CA ARG A 121 -2.23 -16.42 -5.46
C ARG A 121 -1.65 -16.69 -6.85
N ARG A 122 -1.52 -17.96 -7.24
CA ARG A 122 -0.91 -18.37 -8.52
C ARG A 122 -1.85 -18.22 -9.73
N ARG A 123 -3.13 -17.95 -9.50
CA ARG A 123 -4.18 -17.98 -10.53
C ARG A 123 -4.89 -16.64 -10.68
N ILE A 124 -5.15 -15.97 -9.56
CA ILE A 124 -5.85 -14.70 -9.53
C ILE A 124 -4.86 -13.60 -9.87
N ALA A 125 -5.12 -12.93 -10.99
CA ALA A 125 -4.33 -11.79 -11.40
C ALA A 125 -4.70 -10.56 -10.57
N TYR A 126 -3.68 -9.83 -10.13
CA TYR A 126 -3.84 -8.51 -9.54
C TYR A 126 -3.62 -7.45 -10.63
N THR A 127 -4.61 -6.60 -10.87
CA THR A 127 -4.48 -5.46 -11.77
C THR A 127 -4.39 -4.20 -10.93
N HIS A 128 -3.23 -3.56 -10.94
CA HIS A 128 -3.03 -2.34 -10.18
C HIS A 128 -3.87 -1.18 -10.73
N GLN A 129 -3.83 -0.98 -12.06
CA GLN A 129 -4.56 0.07 -12.75
C GLN A 129 -5.16 -0.47 -14.03
N GLU A 130 -6.38 -0.04 -14.36
CA GLU A 130 -6.99 -0.34 -15.65
C GLU A 130 -6.09 0.10 -16.82
N GLY A 131 -5.92 -0.78 -17.80
CA GLY A 131 -5.02 -0.58 -18.94
C GLY A 131 -3.55 -0.96 -18.70
N LEU A 132 -3.15 -1.30 -17.47
CA LEU A 132 -1.83 -1.89 -17.20
C LEU A 132 -1.87 -3.42 -17.18
N PRO A 133 -0.75 -4.10 -17.49
CA PRO A 133 -0.66 -5.55 -17.36
C PRO A 133 -0.95 -6.00 -15.93
N SER A 134 -1.77 -7.03 -15.79
CA SER A 134 -1.95 -7.71 -14.51
C SER A 134 -0.71 -8.51 -14.12
N CYS A 135 -0.46 -8.68 -12.83
CA CYS A 135 0.64 -9.49 -12.32
C CYS A 135 0.16 -10.51 -11.29
N THR A 136 0.97 -11.55 -11.07
CA THR A 136 0.81 -12.44 -9.91
C THR A 136 1.40 -11.77 -8.68
N VAL A 137 0.78 -12.04 -7.54
CA VAL A 137 1.23 -11.49 -6.26
C VAL A 137 2.32 -12.40 -5.73
N GLU A 138 3.56 -11.93 -5.71
CA GLU A 138 4.68 -12.72 -5.19
C GLU A 138 4.94 -12.43 -3.70
N PRO A 139 5.27 -13.45 -2.89
CA PRO A 139 5.76 -13.23 -1.54
C PRO A 139 7.07 -12.44 -1.60
N VAL A 140 7.16 -11.39 -0.79
CA VAL A 140 8.41 -10.64 -0.62
C VAL A 140 9.08 -11.16 0.65
N LEU A 141 10.22 -11.83 0.51
CA LEU A 141 11.01 -12.30 1.63
C LEU A 141 12.41 -11.73 1.56
N GLN A 142 12.89 -11.21 2.69
CA GLN A 142 14.26 -10.76 2.79
C GLN A 142 15.21 -11.95 2.79
N GLN A 143 16.20 -11.89 1.91
CA GLN A 143 17.27 -12.86 1.85
C GLN A 143 18.57 -12.24 2.36
N ARG A 144 19.33 -13.02 3.12
CA ARG A 144 20.61 -12.58 3.67
C ARG A 144 21.55 -12.20 2.52
N GLY A 145 22.06 -10.97 2.54
CA GLY A 145 23.01 -10.47 1.55
C GLY A 145 22.39 -9.91 0.26
N VAL A 146 21.05 -9.95 0.11
CA VAL A 146 20.36 -9.32 -1.02
C VAL A 146 19.89 -7.92 -0.61
N THR A 147 20.33 -6.89 -1.33
CA THR A 147 19.95 -5.49 -1.09
C THR A 147 18.82 -5.06 -2.02
N GLY A 148 18.15 -3.94 -1.70
CA GLY A 148 17.08 -3.38 -2.55
C GLY A 148 15.69 -4.01 -2.37
N VAL A 149 15.56 -5.10 -1.61
CA VAL A 149 14.26 -5.69 -1.24
C VAL A 149 13.74 -5.02 0.04
N PRO A 150 12.56 -4.36 0.01
CA PRO A 150 11.97 -3.77 1.22
C PRO A 150 11.81 -4.80 2.34
N PHE A 151 11.93 -4.36 3.60
CA PHE A 151 11.60 -5.20 4.75
C PHE A 151 10.11 -5.55 4.71
N ALA A 152 9.82 -6.82 4.54
CA ALA A 152 8.47 -7.36 4.53
C ALA A 152 8.28 -8.30 5.72
N TYR A 153 7.20 -8.07 6.47
CA TYR A 153 6.76 -9.01 7.50
C TYR A 153 6.28 -10.31 6.84
N PRO A 154 6.37 -11.46 7.54
CA PRO A 154 5.66 -12.67 7.14
C PRO A 154 4.21 -12.38 6.76
N CYS A 155 3.70 -13.03 5.71
CA CYS A 155 2.35 -12.85 5.16
C CYS A 155 2.10 -11.52 4.42
N ALA A 156 3.01 -10.54 4.47
CA ALA A 156 2.88 -9.29 3.72
C ALA A 156 3.27 -9.45 2.24
N THR A 157 2.71 -8.60 1.39
CA THR A 157 3.07 -8.49 -0.03
C THR A 157 3.58 -7.07 -0.33
N SER A 158 4.05 -6.83 -1.56
CA SER A 158 4.37 -5.49 -2.04
C SER A 158 3.14 -4.58 -2.17
N VAL A 159 1.93 -5.16 -2.23
CA VAL A 159 0.66 -4.44 -2.36
C VAL A 159 0.09 -4.18 -0.96
N PRO A 160 0.00 -2.92 -0.50
CA PRO A 160 -0.56 -2.61 0.81
C PRO A 160 -2.00 -3.13 0.95
N GLY A 161 -2.29 -3.84 2.04
CA GLY A 161 -3.62 -4.39 2.32
C GLY A 161 -3.91 -5.75 1.67
N LEU A 162 -2.99 -6.26 0.85
CA LEU A 162 -3.03 -7.60 0.26
C LEU A 162 -2.01 -8.51 0.97
N TYR A 163 -2.50 -9.61 1.54
CA TYR A 163 -1.74 -10.52 2.38
C TYR A 163 -1.82 -11.96 1.87
N LEU A 164 -0.89 -12.80 2.31
CA LEU A 164 -0.84 -14.23 1.99
C LEU A 164 -1.10 -15.06 3.25
N ALA A 165 -2.06 -15.97 3.21
CA ALA A 165 -2.34 -16.88 4.32
C ALA A 165 -1.25 -17.94 4.52
N GLU A 166 -0.54 -18.32 3.44
CA GLU A 166 0.43 -19.41 3.44
C GLU A 166 1.73 -19.01 2.71
N PRO A 167 2.55 -18.10 3.25
CA PRO A 167 3.88 -17.84 2.67
C PRO A 167 4.69 -19.16 2.58
N THR A 168 5.27 -19.43 1.41
CA THR A 168 5.90 -20.71 1.07
C THR A 168 7.13 -21.02 1.93
N ASP A 169 7.95 -20.01 2.22
CA ASP A 169 9.28 -20.25 2.79
C ASP A 169 9.29 -20.15 4.34
N ILE A 170 8.13 -20.32 4.97
CA ILE A 170 7.97 -20.27 6.43
C ILE A 170 7.50 -21.63 6.94
N ASN A 171 8.33 -22.32 7.71
CA ASN A 171 8.03 -23.67 8.23
C ASN A 171 7.33 -23.62 9.60
N VAL A 172 6.06 -23.22 9.60
CA VAL A 172 5.16 -23.30 10.78
C VAL A 172 3.79 -23.85 10.37
N SER A 173 2.98 -24.25 11.35
CA SER A 173 1.64 -24.81 11.07
C SER A 173 0.74 -23.82 10.33
N LYS A 174 -0.16 -24.35 9.49
CA LYS A 174 -1.15 -23.54 8.75
C LYS A 174 -2.04 -22.69 9.66
N LEU A 175 -2.35 -23.20 10.86
CA LEU A 175 -3.05 -22.44 11.90
C LEU A 175 -2.28 -21.17 12.26
N LYS A 176 -0.99 -21.29 12.60
CA LYS A 176 -0.14 -20.14 12.95
C LYS A 176 0.00 -19.14 11.79
N LYS A 177 0.16 -19.63 10.55
CA LYS A 177 0.22 -18.74 9.38
C LYS A 177 -1.09 -17.98 9.17
N GLY A 178 -2.22 -18.67 9.29
CA GLY A 178 -3.55 -18.07 9.17
C GLY A 178 -3.81 -17.00 10.23
N THR A 179 -3.53 -17.31 11.50
CA THR A 179 -3.62 -16.33 12.59
C THR A 179 -2.70 -15.13 12.36
N ALA A 180 -1.47 -15.35 11.88
CA ALA A 180 -0.55 -14.26 11.56
C ALA A 180 -1.08 -13.35 10.44
N ALA A 181 -1.64 -13.91 9.37
CA ALA A 181 -2.25 -13.14 8.29
C ALA A 181 -3.46 -12.32 8.77
N ALA A 182 -4.32 -12.91 9.61
CA ALA A 182 -5.42 -12.21 10.25
C ALA A 182 -4.95 -11.03 11.12
N VAL A 183 -3.93 -11.23 11.95
CA VAL A 183 -3.35 -10.17 12.79
C VAL A 183 -2.78 -9.03 11.93
N MET A 184 -2.12 -9.34 10.81
CA MET A 184 -1.63 -8.34 9.87
C MET A 184 -2.76 -7.50 9.27
N VAL A 185 -3.86 -8.15 8.90
CA VAL A 185 -5.07 -7.47 8.42
C VAL A 185 -5.68 -6.59 9.51
N ALA A 186 -5.94 -7.14 10.70
CA ALA A 186 -6.55 -6.41 11.82
C ALA A 186 -5.70 -5.20 12.24
N ALA A 187 -4.37 -5.30 12.18
CA ALA A 187 -3.45 -4.18 12.47
C ALA A 187 -3.42 -3.13 11.34
N ALA A 188 -3.66 -3.53 10.10
CA ALA A 188 -3.69 -2.62 8.96
C ALA A 188 -5.03 -1.89 8.83
N MET A 189 -6.12 -2.56 9.19
CA MET A 189 -7.46 -2.00 9.18
C MET A 189 -7.58 -0.84 10.19
N PRO A 190 -7.96 0.35 9.73
CA PRO A 190 -8.30 1.44 10.62
C PRO A 190 -9.56 1.08 11.43
N ARG A 191 -9.58 1.50 12.70
CA ARG A 191 -10.81 1.55 13.50
C ARG A 191 -11.53 2.91 13.40
N GLY A 192 -11.10 3.76 12.47
CA GLY A 192 -11.58 5.13 12.24
C GLY A 192 -10.74 5.86 11.17
N PRO A 193 -11.11 7.09 10.76
CA PRO A 193 -10.44 7.81 9.67
C PRO A 193 -8.92 7.89 9.86
N ARG A 194 -8.16 7.43 8.87
CA ARG A 194 -6.69 7.37 8.97
C ARG A 194 -6.09 8.72 8.55
N GLN A 195 -5.41 9.37 9.49
CA GLN A 195 -4.66 10.59 9.22
C GLN A 195 -3.61 10.34 8.12
N SER A 196 -3.50 11.26 7.16
CA SER A 196 -2.43 11.21 6.16
C SER A 196 -1.09 11.32 6.88
N LYS A 197 -0.09 10.53 6.45
CA LYS A 197 1.27 10.67 6.99
C LYS A 197 1.92 11.99 6.59
N GLY A 198 1.30 12.75 5.66
CA GLY A 198 1.70 14.11 5.33
C GLY A 198 3.06 14.25 4.65
N PHE A 199 3.58 13.18 4.06
CA PHE A 199 4.80 13.20 3.27
C PHE A 199 4.55 12.65 1.86
N THR A 200 3.33 12.82 1.34
CA THR A 200 2.97 12.36 0.01
C THR A 200 3.63 13.21 -1.06
N ALA A 201 3.85 12.64 -2.24
CA ALA A 201 4.21 13.42 -3.42
C ALA A 201 2.96 14.18 -3.91
N ALA A 202 3.17 15.29 -4.62
CA ALA A 202 2.14 16.04 -5.31
C ALA A 202 2.52 16.17 -6.80
N ILE A 203 1.51 16.36 -7.65
CA ILE A 203 1.70 16.58 -9.07
C ILE A 203 1.22 17.98 -9.44
N ASP A 204 2.12 18.81 -9.98
CA ASP A 204 1.75 20.05 -10.64
C ASP A 204 1.17 19.73 -12.02
N GLU A 205 -0.14 19.90 -12.15
CA GLU A 205 -0.87 19.62 -13.38
C GLU A 205 -0.38 20.47 -14.57
N LYS A 206 0.14 21.69 -14.33
CA LYS A 206 0.60 22.59 -15.39
C LYS A 206 1.91 22.11 -16.00
N LEU A 207 2.73 21.40 -15.23
CA LEU A 207 4.03 20.86 -15.68
C LEU A 207 3.93 19.40 -16.11
N CYS A 208 2.86 18.69 -15.71
CA CYS A 208 2.72 17.28 -15.98
C CYS A 208 2.35 17.03 -17.44
N ARG A 209 3.20 16.27 -18.14
CA ARG A 209 2.98 15.90 -19.55
C ARG A 209 2.47 14.47 -19.75
N GLY A 210 2.03 13.80 -18.69
CA GLY A 210 1.45 12.45 -18.79
C GLY A 210 2.39 11.33 -19.23
N CYS A 211 3.72 11.50 -19.11
CA CYS A 211 4.69 10.54 -19.68
C CYS A 211 4.81 9.18 -18.98
N GLY A 212 4.16 8.97 -17.82
CA GLY A 212 4.14 7.67 -17.12
C GLY A 212 5.42 7.27 -16.36
N ARG A 213 6.56 7.98 -16.47
CA ARG A 213 7.81 7.58 -15.75
C ARG A 213 7.63 7.41 -14.24
N CYS A 214 6.80 8.27 -13.63
CA CYS A 214 6.50 8.21 -12.21
C CYS A 214 5.65 7.00 -11.80
N THR A 215 4.78 6.49 -12.68
CA THR A 215 3.99 5.28 -12.41
C THR A 215 4.90 4.06 -12.39
N THR A 216 5.83 3.95 -13.34
CA THR A 216 6.84 2.88 -13.39
C THR A 216 7.78 2.90 -12.19
N ALA A 217 8.19 4.08 -11.71
CA ALA A 217 9.11 4.20 -10.57
C ALA A 217 8.46 3.92 -9.20
N CYS A 218 7.13 3.87 -9.12
CA CYS A 218 6.43 3.75 -7.84
C CYS A 218 6.25 2.29 -7.44
N LEU A 219 7.10 1.80 -6.53
CA LEU A 219 7.00 0.44 -5.96
C LEU A 219 5.74 0.21 -5.12
N TYR A 220 5.14 1.28 -4.62
CA TYR A 220 3.89 1.23 -3.84
C TYR A 220 2.66 1.44 -4.70
N HIS A 221 2.86 1.64 -6.00
CA HIS A 221 1.80 1.85 -6.96
C HIS A 221 0.84 2.98 -6.54
N ALA A 222 1.39 4.06 -5.99
CA ALA A 222 0.65 5.24 -5.57
C ALA A 222 0.47 6.26 -6.71
N MET A 223 0.97 5.97 -7.91
CA MET A 223 0.97 6.88 -9.05
C MET A 223 0.16 6.25 -10.16
N THR A 224 -0.88 6.94 -10.62
CA THR A 224 -1.71 6.52 -11.75
C THR A 224 -1.73 7.61 -12.83
N LEU A 225 -2.21 7.27 -14.03
CA LEU A 225 -2.51 8.24 -15.09
C LEU A 225 -4.02 8.40 -15.24
N GLN A 226 -4.48 9.65 -15.26
CA GLN A 226 -5.87 10.02 -15.50
C GLN A 226 -6.00 10.92 -16.73
N PRO A 227 -7.13 10.89 -17.44
CA PRO A 227 -7.43 11.88 -18.47
C PRO A 227 -7.36 13.30 -17.92
N ASN A 228 -6.81 14.23 -18.70
CA ASN A 228 -6.79 15.65 -18.37
C ASN A 228 -7.86 16.42 -19.18
N GLY A 229 -8.11 17.68 -18.81
CA GLY A 229 -9.14 18.51 -19.43
C GLY A 229 -8.89 18.92 -20.90
N VAL A 230 -7.76 18.52 -21.49
CA VAL A 230 -7.38 18.86 -22.88
C VAL A 230 -7.19 17.62 -23.75
N GLY A 231 -7.74 16.47 -23.35
CA GLY A 231 -7.71 15.22 -24.13
C GLY A 231 -6.38 14.46 -24.07
N GLY A 232 -5.51 14.79 -23.12
CA GLY A 232 -4.28 14.06 -22.81
C GLY A 232 -4.36 13.31 -21.47
N TRP A 233 -3.20 12.96 -20.94
CA TRP A 233 -3.06 12.28 -19.64
C TRP A 233 -2.31 13.15 -18.64
N ARG A 234 -2.62 13.01 -17.36
CA ARG A 234 -1.85 13.56 -16.25
C ARG A 234 -1.59 12.48 -15.20
N ALA A 235 -0.46 12.58 -14.52
CA ALA A 235 -0.20 11.76 -13.35
C ALA A 235 -1.07 12.22 -12.17
N GLN A 236 -1.56 11.26 -11.39
CA GLN A 236 -2.25 11.49 -10.14
C GLN A 236 -1.57 10.67 -9.05
N VAL A 237 -1.38 11.29 -7.89
CA VAL A 237 -0.95 10.61 -6.68
C VAL A 237 -2.18 10.13 -5.93
N ASP A 238 -2.22 8.84 -5.62
CA ASP A 238 -2.98 8.34 -4.50
C ASP A 238 -2.20 8.57 -3.21
N GLU A 239 -2.58 9.62 -2.48
CA GLU A 239 -2.03 9.97 -1.18
C GLU A 239 -2.12 8.81 -0.17
N ALA A 240 -3.04 7.87 -0.40
CA ALA A 240 -3.24 6.72 0.45
C ALA A 240 -2.08 5.75 0.48
N LEU A 241 -1.50 5.54 -0.69
CA LEU A 241 -0.47 4.55 -0.93
C LEU A 241 0.91 5.15 -0.89
N CYS A 242 1.01 6.44 -1.18
CA CYS A 242 2.28 7.13 -1.24
C CYS A 242 2.99 7.08 0.11
N LYS A 243 4.17 6.46 0.12
CA LYS A 243 5.05 6.39 1.30
C LYS A 243 6.01 7.57 1.42
N GLY A 244 5.97 8.50 0.46
CA GLY A 244 6.85 9.66 0.46
C GLY A 244 8.31 9.36 0.17
N CYS A 245 8.62 8.25 -0.53
CA CYS A 245 10.00 7.85 -0.80
C CYS A 245 10.72 8.75 -1.80
N GLY A 246 9.99 9.52 -2.62
CA GLY A 246 10.58 10.47 -3.57
C GLY A 246 11.06 9.88 -4.90
N ASN A 247 10.91 8.56 -5.15
CA ASN A 247 11.33 7.94 -6.42
C ASN A 247 10.67 8.56 -7.66
N CYS A 248 9.41 8.98 -7.56
CA CYS A 248 8.71 9.66 -8.65
C CYS A 248 9.28 11.04 -8.96
N ILE A 249 9.79 11.74 -7.94
CA ILE A 249 10.37 13.08 -8.03
C ILE A 249 11.67 13.00 -8.83
N SER A 250 12.55 12.05 -8.50
CA SER A 250 13.85 11.90 -9.15
C SER A 250 13.77 11.52 -10.63
N VAL A 251 12.69 10.88 -11.06
CA VAL A 251 12.48 10.48 -12.47
C VAL A 251 11.59 11.45 -13.24
N CYS A 252 11.08 12.53 -12.64
CA CYS A 252 10.17 13.43 -13.35
C CYS A 252 10.97 14.41 -14.22
N PRO A 253 10.87 14.35 -15.57
CA PRO A 253 11.68 15.19 -16.45
C PRO A 253 11.24 16.67 -16.45
N THR A 254 10.01 16.95 -16.05
CA THR A 254 9.44 18.31 -16.04
C THR A 254 9.42 18.94 -14.65
N GLY A 255 9.87 18.22 -13.61
CA GLY A 255 9.73 18.66 -12.22
C GLY A 255 8.28 18.70 -11.73
N ALA A 256 7.33 18.11 -12.46
CA ALA A 256 5.92 18.12 -12.08
C ALA A 256 5.62 17.31 -10.81
N ALA A 257 6.41 16.26 -10.53
CA ALA A 257 6.29 15.50 -9.29
C ALA A 257 7.23 16.09 -8.24
N ASP A 258 6.70 16.53 -7.11
CA ASP A 258 7.50 17.08 -6.01
C ASP A 258 6.89 16.75 -4.64
N SER A 259 7.62 17.00 -3.55
CA SER A 259 7.09 16.94 -2.19
C SER A 259 6.62 18.34 -1.76
N PRO A 260 5.34 18.54 -1.39
CA PRO A 260 4.85 19.85 -0.95
C PRO A 260 5.54 20.37 0.33
N PHE A 261 6.22 19.49 1.09
CA PHE A 261 6.91 19.82 2.34
C PHE A 261 8.43 19.78 2.25
N ARG A 262 8.99 19.15 1.22
CA ARG A 262 10.43 19.02 0.96
C ARG A 262 10.70 19.25 -0.52
N ASN A 263 10.19 20.37 -1.02
CA ASN A 263 10.33 20.75 -2.41
C ASN A 263 11.77 21.15 -2.73
N ARG A 264 12.02 21.41 -4.00
CA ARG A 264 13.35 21.86 -4.45
C ARG A 264 13.90 23.05 -3.66
N LEU A 265 13.09 24.09 -3.44
CA LEU A 265 13.50 25.29 -2.70
C LEU A 265 13.96 24.95 -1.27
N PHE A 266 13.23 24.06 -0.59
CA PHE A 266 13.62 23.58 0.73
C PHE A 266 14.99 22.90 0.73
N LEU A 267 15.28 22.09 -0.29
CA LEU A 267 16.58 21.41 -0.40
C LEU A 267 17.70 22.39 -0.70
N GLU A 268 17.47 23.37 -1.56
CA GLU A 268 18.44 24.44 -1.88
C GLU A 268 18.77 25.25 -0.62
N GLN A 269 17.77 25.69 0.14
CA GLN A 269 17.97 26.41 1.42
C GLN A 269 18.72 25.56 2.44
N ALA A 270 18.36 24.27 2.58
CA ALA A 270 19.05 23.38 3.50
C ALA A 270 20.53 23.16 3.12
N LEU A 271 20.84 23.13 1.81
CA LEU A 271 22.21 23.06 1.32
C LEU A 271 22.96 24.35 1.58
N GLU A 272 22.35 25.51 1.30
CA GLU A 272 22.93 26.82 1.61
C GLU A 272 23.29 26.91 3.09
N GLU A 273 22.37 26.59 4.02
CA GLU A 273 22.63 26.61 5.46
C GLU A 273 23.77 25.68 5.91
N LEU A 274 23.99 24.57 5.19
CA LEU A 274 25.08 23.63 5.48
C LEU A 274 26.42 24.11 4.91
N LEU A 275 26.38 24.83 3.79
CA LEU A 275 27.55 25.33 3.06
C LEU A 275 28.03 26.68 3.58
N THR A 276 27.13 27.55 4.06
CA THR A 276 27.45 28.80 4.75
C THR A 276 27.96 28.50 6.16
N ARG A 277 29.17 27.96 6.26
CA ARG A 277 29.88 27.73 7.52
C ARG A 277 30.45 29.00 8.17
N GLU A 278 30.20 30.19 7.62
CA GLU A 278 31.03 31.38 7.89
C GLU A 278 30.31 32.56 8.57
N SER A 279 29.40 32.35 9.52
CA SER A 279 28.83 33.50 10.28
C SER A 279 28.51 33.22 11.75
N ALA A 280 29.25 32.30 12.38
CA ALA A 280 29.19 32.10 13.84
C ALA A 280 30.56 32.23 14.53
N HIS A 281 31.51 32.87 13.85
CA HIS A 281 32.78 33.33 14.42
C HIS A 281 32.85 34.85 14.37
N GLU A 282 31.93 35.51 15.08
CA GLU A 282 32.11 36.87 15.62
C GLU A 282 31.37 36.93 16.97
#